data_AF-A0A7V3UFQ4-F1
#
_entry.id   AF-A0A7V3UFQ4-F1
#
_cell.length_a   1.000
_cell.length_b   1.000
_cell.length_c   1.000
_cell.angle_alpha   90.00
_cell.angle_beta   90.00
_cell.angle_gamma   90.00
#
_symmetry.space_group_name_H-M   'P 1'
#
loop_
_entity.id
_entity.type
_entity.pdbx_description
1 polymer ?
#
loop_
_entity_poly.entity_id
_entity_poly.type
_entity_poly.pdbx_seq_one_letter_code
_entity_poly.pdbx_strand_id
1 'polypeptide(L)'
;MTRNVNILKELNELKSSLPAQVPENPYTVPSGYFETLAEQVMLKIKASEAKTASDELQMVSPLLSGIAKKSPYTVPAGYFEGLEEKLMDGIRKSADYQTRDEELREISPLLSGLKKEIPFSIPEGYFKSLSVKTIRSEQEEKSHAKVISITARKWLRYAAAAVVIGFVAFAGLKLLNKNSSGPENAEARIEKKLDKDFKKERITTDEVENFLDLTESLVATETRKTPNLTNQINTQNLLKDISDNEIVTFLDQLPEETELEMFE
;
A
#
# COMPACT_ATOMS: atom_id res chain seq x y z
N MET A 1 -17.86 11.44 -40.59
CA MET A 1 -18.85 10.38 -40.34
C MET A 1 -19.98 10.50 -41.35
N THR A 2 -20.11 9.55 -42.27
CA THR A 2 -21.23 9.48 -43.22
C THR A 2 -22.42 8.80 -42.54
N ARG A 3 -23.56 9.50 -42.44
CA ARG A 3 -24.80 8.98 -41.84
C ARG A 3 -25.33 7.79 -42.65
N ASN A 4 -25.50 6.64 -42.01
CA ASN A 4 -26.14 5.47 -42.64
C ASN A 4 -27.66 5.68 -42.70
N VAL A 5 -28.14 6.09 -43.89
CA VAL A 5 -29.54 6.46 -44.15
C VAL A 5 -30.51 5.29 -43.90
N ASN A 6 -30.06 4.05 -44.07
CA ASN A 6 -30.89 2.86 -43.86
C ASN A 6 -31.30 2.65 -42.40
N ILE A 7 -30.39 2.90 -41.44
CA ILE A 7 -30.66 2.66 -40.01
C ILE A 7 -31.78 3.61 -39.52
N LEU A 8 -31.80 4.85 -39.99
CA LEU A 8 -32.84 5.82 -39.62
C LEU A 8 -34.21 5.45 -40.20
N LYS A 9 -34.23 4.89 -41.41
CA LYS A 9 -35.45 4.43 -42.05
C LYS A 9 -36.03 3.21 -41.31
N GLU A 10 -35.18 2.24 -40.98
CA GLU A 10 -35.57 1.05 -40.21
C GLU A 10 -36.07 1.41 -38.80
N LEU A 11 -35.42 2.34 -38.09
CA LEU A 11 -35.88 2.79 -36.77
C LEU A 11 -37.25 3.48 -36.80
N ASN A 12 -37.51 4.26 -37.85
CA ASN A 12 -38.81 4.90 -38.06
C ASN A 12 -39.90 3.88 -38.41
N GLU A 13 -39.59 2.89 -39.27
CA GLU A 13 -40.51 1.80 -39.61
C GLU A 13 -40.86 0.94 -38.39
N LEU A 14 -39.89 0.72 -37.50
CA LEU A 14 -40.08 0.00 -36.23
C LEU A 14 -40.72 0.83 -35.11
N LYS A 15 -41.05 2.11 -35.36
CA LYS A 15 -41.57 3.07 -34.35
C LYS A 15 -40.74 3.07 -33.06
N SER A 16 -39.42 3.00 -33.19
CA SER A 16 -38.52 2.95 -32.04
C SER A 16 -38.59 4.24 -31.23
N SER A 17 -38.55 4.14 -29.90
CA SER A 17 -38.44 5.29 -28.99
C SER A 17 -37.01 5.86 -28.89
N LEU A 18 -36.05 5.20 -29.57
CA LEU A 18 -34.66 5.66 -29.61
C LEU A 18 -34.53 6.90 -30.50
N PRO A 19 -33.81 7.94 -30.06
CA PRO A 19 -33.62 9.14 -30.86
C PRO A 19 -32.84 8.80 -32.13
N ALA A 20 -33.36 9.21 -33.30
CA ALA A 20 -32.73 9.04 -34.60
C ALA A 20 -31.35 9.72 -34.69
N GLN A 21 -31.11 10.72 -33.86
CA GLN A 21 -29.81 11.36 -33.70
C GLN A 21 -29.15 10.80 -32.44
N VAL A 22 -28.04 10.06 -32.60
CA VAL A 22 -27.18 9.71 -31.47
C VAL A 22 -26.74 11.03 -30.84
N PRO A 23 -27.03 11.29 -29.55
CA PRO A 23 -26.55 12.50 -28.89
C PRO A 23 -25.02 12.54 -29.02
N GLU A 24 -24.46 13.70 -29.34
CA GLU A 24 -23.00 13.84 -29.29
C GLU A 24 -22.55 13.42 -27.90
N ASN A 25 -21.61 12.47 -27.85
CA ASN A 25 -21.07 12.00 -26.59
C ASN A 25 -20.46 13.22 -25.86
N PRO A 26 -20.97 13.64 -24.69
CA PRO A 26 -20.39 14.77 -23.97
C PRO A 26 -18.95 14.49 -23.53
N TYR A 27 -18.55 13.21 -23.50
CA TYR A 27 -17.20 12.78 -23.19
C TYR A 27 -16.37 12.72 -24.47
N THR A 28 -15.93 13.88 -24.96
CA THR A 28 -14.89 13.97 -25.99
C THR A 28 -13.62 14.54 -25.38
N VAL A 29 -12.48 13.98 -25.76
CA VAL A 29 -11.18 14.58 -25.44
C VAL A 29 -10.81 15.59 -26.53
N PRO A 30 -10.05 16.64 -26.19
CA PRO A 30 -9.51 17.57 -27.18
C PRO A 30 -8.70 16.85 -28.26
N SER A 31 -8.74 17.36 -29.49
CA SER A 31 -7.92 16.85 -30.59
C SER A 31 -6.44 16.88 -30.21
N GLY A 32 -5.73 15.74 -30.36
CA GLY A 32 -4.31 15.63 -30.03
C GLY A 32 -4.01 15.25 -28.56
N TYR A 33 -5.02 15.04 -27.72
CA TYR A 33 -4.83 14.62 -26.32
C TYR A 33 -3.91 13.39 -26.18
N PHE A 34 -4.15 12.37 -27.01
CA PHE A 34 -3.39 11.12 -26.95
C PHE A 34 -2.00 11.21 -27.60
N GLU A 35 -1.75 12.19 -28.47
CA GLU A 35 -0.44 12.36 -29.14
C GLU A 35 0.64 12.70 -28.10
N THR A 36 0.30 13.51 -27.09
CA THR A 36 1.25 13.92 -26.03
C THR A 36 1.15 13.05 -24.76
N LEU A 37 0.20 12.13 -24.68
CA LEU A 37 -0.08 11.39 -23.44
C LEU A 37 1.10 10.51 -23.02
N ALA A 38 1.71 9.79 -23.97
CA ALA A 38 2.85 8.92 -23.67
C ALA A 38 4.04 9.72 -23.11
N GLU A 39 4.33 10.89 -23.69
CA GLU A 39 5.37 11.79 -23.21
C GLU A 39 5.05 12.32 -21.81
N GLN A 40 3.80 12.74 -21.56
CA GLN A 40 3.36 13.22 -20.25
C GLN A 40 3.46 12.14 -19.17
N VAL A 41 3.09 10.90 -19.48
CA VAL A 41 3.19 9.77 -18.55
C VAL A 41 4.67 9.48 -18.23
N MET A 42 5.54 9.41 -19.24
CA MET A 42 6.98 9.21 -19.06
C MET A 42 7.60 10.32 -18.20
N LEU A 43 7.19 11.57 -18.45
CA LEU A 43 7.68 12.73 -17.70
C LEU A 43 7.22 12.66 -16.23
N LYS A 44 5.98 12.22 -15.97
CA LYS A 44 5.50 11.98 -14.60
C LYS A 44 6.25 10.85 -13.88
N ILE A 45 6.57 9.75 -14.57
CA ILE A 45 7.34 8.65 -13.98
C ILE A 45 8.72 9.16 -13.56
N LYS A 46 9.42 9.86 -14.46
CA LYS A 46 10.73 10.47 -14.13
C LYS A 46 10.65 11.48 -13.00
N ALA A 47 9.58 12.27 -12.94
CA ALA A 47 9.35 13.21 -11.85
C ALA A 47 9.10 12.49 -10.51
N SER A 48 8.41 11.34 -10.51
CA SER A 48 8.16 10.55 -9.29
C SER A 48 9.41 9.90 -8.71
N GLU A 49 10.44 9.68 -9.54
CA GLU A 49 11.75 9.17 -9.12
C GLU A 49 12.68 10.27 -8.59
N ALA A 50 12.26 11.53 -8.63
CA ALA A 50 13.06 12.66 -8.17
C ALA A 50 13.24 12.63 -6.64
N LYS A 51 14.45 12.91 -6.17
CA LYS A 51 14.80 12.88 -4.74
C LYS A 51 14.30 14.10 -3.97
N THR A 52 14.03 15.20 -4.69
CA THR A 52 13.69 16.49 -4.10
C THR A 52 12.50 17.09 -4.85
N ALA A 53 11.60 17.75 -4.11
CA ALA A 53 10.47 18.48 -4.71
C ALA A 53 10.90 19.58 -5.70
N SER A 54 12.13 20.10 -5.59
CA SER A 54 12.67 21.06 -6.57
C SER A 54 13.01 20.40 -7.91
N ASP A 55 13.57 19.19 -7.86
CA ASP A 55 13.98 18.42 -9.04
C ASP A 55 12.73 17.89 -9.78
N GLU A 56 11.73 17.43 -9.03
CA GLU A 56 10.40 17.07 -9.55
C GLU A 56 9.77 18.26 -10.28
N LEU A 57 9.71 19.42 -9.63
CA LEU A 57 9.10 20.61 -10.20
C LEU A 57 9.83 21.08 -11.46
N GLN A 58 11.17 20.95 -11.50
CA GLN A 58 11.98 21.28 -12.66
C GLN A 58 11.67 20.38 -13.86
N MET A 59 11.42 19.09 -13.63
CA MET A 59 11.02 18.16 -14.70
C MET A 59 9.59 18.45 -15.19
N VAL A 60 8.63 18.59 -14.27
CA VAL A 60 7.20 18.77 -14.59
C VAL A 60 6.91 20.13 -15.20
N SER A 61 7.55 21.17 -14.67
CA SER A 61 7.35 22.54 -15.12
C SER A 61 8.61 23.38 -14.89
N PRO A 62 9.55 23.38 -15.87
CA PRO A 62 10.74 24.21 -15.78
C PRO A 62 10.40 25.71 -15.61
N LEU A 63 9.25 26.15 -16.14
CA LEU A 63 8.75 27.51 -15.97
C LEU A 63 8.38 27.82 -14.51
N LEU A 64 7.67 26.92 -13.83
CA LEU A 64 7.30 27.12 -12.42
C LEU A 64 8.51 26.97 -11.48
N SER A 65 9.49 26.14 -11.83
CA SER A 65 10.74 26.01 -11.06
C SER A 65 11.54 27.31 -11.03
N GLY A 66 11.52 28.10 -12.11
CA GLY A 66 12.18 29.41 -12.17
C GLY A 66 11.45 30.53 -11.43
N ILE A 67 10.21 30.31 -10.98
CA ILE A 67 9.41 31.33 -10.31
C ILE A 67 9.70 31.32 -8.81
N ALA A 68 10.06 32.49 -8.28
CA ALA A 68 10.25 32.65 -6.85
C ALA A 68 8.94 32.36 -6.10
N LYS A 69 8.99 31.43 -5.15
CA LYS A 69 7.88 31.10 -4.24
C LYS A 69 7.63 32.24 -3.25
N LYS A 70 7.09 33.36 -3.73
CA LYS A 70 6.62 34.47 -2.90
C LYS A 70 5.12 34.34 -2.73
N SER A 71 4.63 34.36 -1.49
CA SER A 71 3.19 34.46 -1.27
C SER A 71 2.71 35.81 -1.81
N PRO A 72 1.66 35.86 -2.65
CA PRO A 72 1.16 37.11 -3.21
C PRO A 72 0.60 38.04 -2.13
N TYR A 73 0.26 37.49 -0.96
CA TYR A 73 -0.24 38.22 0.19
C TYR A 73 0.73 38.03 1.36
N THR A 74 1.03 39.15 2.03
CA THR A 74 1.80 39.21 3.27
C THR A 74 1.06 40.16 4.18
N VAL A 75 0.97 39.80 5.46
CA VAL A 75 0.47 40.72 6.47
C VAL A 75 1.52 41.81 6.72
N PRO A 76 1.12 43.08 6.88
CA PRO A 76 2.03 44.15 7.28
C PRO A 76 2.71 43.85 8.61
N ALA A 77 3.90 44.43 8.82
CA ALA A 77 4.56 44.39 10.11
C ALA A 77 3.63 44.95 11.19
N GLY A 78 3.46 44.23 12.30
CA GLY A 78 2.58 44.63 13.41
C GLY A 78 1.08 44.35 13.20
N TYR A 79 0.66 43.62 12.15
CA TYR A 79 -0.76 43.28 11.95
C TYR A 79 -1.43 42.62 13.17
N PHE A 80 -0.69 41.75 13.87
CA PHE A 80 -1.15 41.06 15.08
C PHE A 80 -0.82 41.82 16.38
N GLU A 81 -0.23 43.02 16.29
CA GLU A 81 0.12 43.81 17.46
C GLU A 81 -1.14 44.30 18.18
N GLY A 82 -1.22 43.95 19.47
CA GLY A 82 -2.39 44.22 20.30
C GLY A 82 -3.66 43.47 19.88
N LEU A 83 -3.56 42.37 19.12
CA LEU A 83 -4.74 41.57 18.76
C LEU A 83 -5.46 41.05 20.00
N GLU A 84 -4.73 40.54 20.99
CA GLU A 84 -5.28 40.02 22.24
C GLU A 84 -6.10 41.08 22.97
N GLU A 85 -5.54 42.27 23.16
CA GLU A 85 -6.22 43.37 23.84
C GLU A 85 -7.47 43.82 23.06
N LYS A 86 -7.36 43.98 21.73
CA LYS A 86 -8.51 44.35 20.88
C LYS A 86 -9.62 43.31 20.92
N LEU A 87 -9.26 42.03 20.95
CA LEU A 87 -10.22 40.93 21.03
C LEU A 87 -10.89 40.89 22.40
N MET A 88 -10.13 41.03 23.48
CA MET A 88 -10.66 41.12 24.84
C MET A 88 -11.54 42.36 25.04
N ASP A 89 -11.16 43.50 24.47
CA ASP A 89 -11.98 44.70 24.44
C ASP A 89 -13.29 44.50 23.67
N GLY A 90 -13.23 43.81 22.53
CA GLY A 90 -14.42 43.45 21.76
C GLY A 90 -15.36 42.55 22.54
N ILE A 91 -14.82 41.54 23.22
CA ILE A 91 -15.59 40.63 24.09
C ILE A 91 -16.21 41.42 25.25
N ARG A 92 -15.42 42.25 25.97
CA ARG A 92 -15.91 43.04 27.11
C ARG A 92 -16.97 44.09 26.75
N LYS A 93 -16.94 44.60 25.51
CA LYS A 93 -17.94 45.57 24.99
C LYS A 93 -19.16 44.90 24.39
N SER A 94 -19.18 43.58 24.26
CA SER A 94 -20.35 42.87 23.73
C SER A 94 -21.52 42.96 24.70
N ALA A 95 -22.74 43.05 24.15
CA ALA A 95 -23.95 43.21 24.97
C ALA A 95 -24.23 42.01 25.89
N ASP A 96 -23.74 40.84 25.47
CA ASP A 96 -23.90 39.57 26.20
C ASP A 96 -22.71 39.28 27.12
N TYR A 97 -21.76 40.22 27.26
CA TYR A 97 -20.62 40.03 28.15
C TYR A 97 -21.08 40.01 29.60
N GLN A 98 -20.83 38.89 30.26
CA GLN A 98 -21.03 38.74 31.68
C GLN A 98 -19.68 38.55 32.37
N THR A 99 -19.51 39.17 33.53
CA THR A 99 -18.35 38.85 34.37
C THR A 99 -18.50 37.44 34.92
N ARG A 100 -17.38 36.79 35.23
CA ARG A 100 -17.36 35.46 35.86
C ARG A 100 -18.32 35.37 37.05
N ASP A 101 -18.42 36.41 37.87
CA ASP A 101 -19.28 36.40 39.05
C ASP A 101 -20.78 36.59 38.69
N GLU A 102 -21.10 37.31 37.62
CA GLU A 102 -22.46 37.44 37.08
C GLU A 102 -22.92 36.15 36.42
N GLU A 103 -22.09 35.54 35.57
CA GLU A 103 -22.36 34.22 34.97
C GLU A 103 -22.59 33.17 36.06
N LEU A 104 -21.71 33.12 37.07
CA LEU A 104 -21.87 32.15 38.17
C LEU A 104 -23.13 32.40 38.97
N ARG A 105 -23.57 33.65 39.17
CA ARG A 105 -24.83 33.94 39.87
C ARG A 105 -26.04 33.49 39.08
N GLU A 106 -26.02 33.67 37.76
CA GLU A 106 -27.10 33.23 36.88
C GLU A 106 -27.17 31.70 36.81
N ILE A 107 -26.01 31.04 36.64
CA ILE A 107 -25.93 29.58 36.53
C ILE A 107 -26.19 28.89 37.88
N SER A 108 -25.60 29.42 38.97
CA SER A 108 -25.69 28.82 40.29
C SER A 108 -25.54 29.86 41.42
N PRO A 109 -26.64 30.43 41.94
CA PRO A 109 -26.58 31.39 43.03
C PRO A 109 -25.95 30.80 44.31
N LEU A 110 -26.08 29.48 44.51
CA LEU A 110 -25.45 28.75 45.61
C LEU A 110 -23.92 28.79 45.51
N LEU A 111 -23.35 28.49 44.33
CA LEU A 111 -21.91 28.47 44.13
C LEU A 111 -21.30 29.88 44.18
N SER A 112 -22.03 30.91 43.75
CA SER A 112 -21.58 32.31 43.89
C SER A 112 -21.42 32.74 45.35
N GLY A 113 -22.28 32.25 46.24
CA GLY A 113 -22.21 32.53 47.68
C GLY A 113 -21.15 31.74 48.44
N LEU A 114 -20.54 30.72 47.83
CA LEU A 114 -19.59 29.86 48.50
C LEU A 114 -18.19 30.48 48.48
N LYS A 115 -17.58 30.61 49.66
CA LYS A 115 -16.18 31.02 49.77
C LYS A 115 -15.30 29.97 49.09
N LYS A 116 -14.32 30.41 48.30
CA LYS A 116 -13.35 29.54 47.61
C LYS A 116 -12.30 28.98 48.59
N GLU A 117 -12.77 28.47 49.73
CA GLU A 117 -11.95 27.75 50.70
C GLU A 117 -11.93 26.29 50.24
N ILE A 118 -10.73 25.76 50.04
CA ILE A 118 -10.53 24.35 49.68
C ILE A 118 -10.65 23.56 51.00
N PRO A 119 -11.75 22.82 51.25
CA PRO A 119 -11.96 22.19 52.56
C PRO A 119 -11.01 21.01 52.78
N PHE A 120 -10.37 20.54 51.71
CA PHE A 120 -9.43 19.44 51.73
C PHE A 120 -8.03 19.96 51.50
N SER A 121 -7.22 19.93 52.56
CA SER A 121 -5.77 20.07 52.47
C SER A 121 -5.14 18.72 52.74
N ILE A 122 -4.13 18.37 51.97
CA ILE A 122 -3.34 17.17 52.24
C ILE A 122 -2.43 17.42 53.45
N PRO A 123 -2.22 16.42 54.32
CA PRO A 123 -1.25 16.50 55.41
C PRO A 123 0.17 16.78 54.87
N GLU A 124 0.98 17.48 55.65
CA GLU A 124 2.39 17.68 55.32
C GLU A 124 3.08 16.32 55.10
N GLY A 125 3.75 16.16 53.95
CA GLY A 125 4.45 14.93 53.62
C GLY A 125 3.57 13.81 53.02
N TYR A 126 2.30 14.05 52.70
CA TYR A 126 1.43 13.11 51.97
C TYR A 126 2.10 12.53 50.71
N PHE A 127 2.84 13.35 49.97
CA PHE A 127 3.57 12.91 48.78
C PHE A 127 4.92 12.23 49.05
N LYS A 128 5.42 12.21 50.29
CA LYS A 128 6.68 11.52 50.63
C LYS A 128 6.52 10.00 50.69
N SER A 129 5.33 9.51 51.00
CA SER A 129 5.00 8.06 51.00
C SER A 129 4.48 7.57 49.66
N LEU A 130 4.14 8.48 48.73
CA LEU A 130 3.88 8.16 47.34
C LEU A 130 5.22 7.82 46.69
N SER A 131 5.64 6.55 46.84
CA SER A 131 6.62 5.96 45.96
C SER A 131 6.01 5.93 44.56
N VAL A 132 6.23 7.01 43.81
CA VAL A 132 6.11 6.97 42.36
C VAL A 132 7.05 5.84 41.96
N LYS A 133 6.48 4.68 41.61
CA LYS A 133 7.22 3.64 40.91
C LYS A 133 7.47 4.22 39.53
N THR A 134 8.43 5.13 39.44
CA THR A 134 8.86 5.75 38.21
C THR A 134 9.44 4.60 37.39
N ILE A 135 8.68 4.14 36.41
CA ILE A 135 9.19 3.30 35.35
C ILE A 135 10.14 4.22 34.57
N ARG A 136 11.42 4.23 34.97
CA ARG A 136 12.58 5.02 34.47
C ARG A 136 13.10 5.97 35.54
N SER A 137 14.38 6.06 35.86
CA SER A 137 15.56 5.29 35.48
C SER A 137 16.71 5.94 36.24
N GLU A 138 17.18 5.33 37.33
CA GLU A 138 18.42 5.72 37.99
C GLU A 138 19.21 4.46 38.31
N GLN A 139 20.06 4.10 37.34
CA GLN A 139 21.48 3.85 37.56
C GLN A 139 21.86 3.06 38.82
N GLU A 140 21.37 1.85 38.94
CA GLU A 140 22.01 0.80 39.73
C GLU A 140 22.57 -0.26 38.77
N GLU A 141 23.73 -0.79 39.17
CA GLU A 141 24.65 -1.60 38.38
C GLU A 141 23.95 -2.62 37.48
N LYS A 142 24.31 -2.62 36.20
CA LYS A 142 23.88 -3.64 35.23
C LYS A 142 24.40 -5.01 35.68
N SER A 143 23.67 -5.68 36.57
CA SER A 143 23.65 -7.13 36.60
C SER A 143 23.16 -7.55 35.22
N HIS A 144 24.10 -7.99 34.39
CA HIS A 144 23.80 -8.44 33.04
C HIS A 144 22.66 -9.45 33.13
N ALA A 145 21.53 -9.15 32.49
CA ALA A 145 20.41 -10.07 32.38
C ALA A 145 20.99 -11.42 31.91
N LYS A 146 20.67 -12.50 32.63
CA LYS A 146 21.20 -13.83 32.33
C LYS A 146 20.67 -14.25 30.95
N VAL A 147 21.46 -13.98 29.92
CA VAL A 147 21.20 -14.43 28.55
C VAL A 147 21.32 -15.94 28.54
N ILE A 148 20.18 -16.61 28.50
CA ILE A 148 20.11 -18.04 28.19
C ILE A 148 20.05 -18.18 26.67
N SER A 149 21.04 -18.86 26.10
CA SER A 149 21.05 -19.17 24.67
C SER A 149 19.88 -20.09 24.35
N ILE A 150 18.96 -19.65 23.49
CA ILE A 150 17.80 -20.45 23.04
C ILE A 150 18.21 -21.63 22.15
N THR A 151 19.40 -21.60 21.55
CA THR A 151 19.91 -22.66 20.67
C THR A 151 20.58 -23.79 21.47
N ALA A 152 19.78 -24.76 21.91
CA ALA A 152 20.31 -25.98 22.51
C ALA A 152 21.05 -26.82 21.46
N ARG A 153 22.35 -27.06 21.63
CA ARG A 153 23.23 -27.91 20.80
C ARG A 153 22.88 -29.42 20.84
N LYS A 154 21.59 -29.77 21.02
CA LYS A 154 21.12 -31.15 21.05
C LYS A 154 21.05 -31.78 19.66
N TRP A 155 20.91 -30.98 18.60
CA TRP A 155 20.88 -31.45 17.21
C TRP A 155 22.18 -32.15 16.77
N LEU A 156 23.35 -31.74 17.27
CA LEU A 156 24.62 -32.42 16.99
C LEU A 156 24.66 -33.86 17.51
N ARG A 157 23.95 -34.16 18.61
CA ARG A 157 23.85 -35.54 19.12
C ARG A 157 23.01 -36.42 18.18
N TYR A 158 21.95 -35.86 17.61
CA TYR A 158 21.13 -36.54 16.61
C TYR A 158 21.87 -36.69 15.28
N ALA A 159 22.62 -35.67 14.85
CA ALA A 159 23.46 -35.74 13.65
C ALA A 159 24.55 -36.82 13.76
N ALA A 160 25.24 -36.90 14.91
CA ALA A 160 26.21 -37.97 15.16
C ALA A 160 25.57 -39.36 15.11
N ALA A 161 24.37 -39.53 15.69
CA ALA A 161 23.65 -40.80 15.61
C ALA A 161 23.26 -41.16 14.16
N ALA A 162 22.78 -40.19 13.37
CA ALA A 162 22.44 -40.40 11.96
C ALA A 162 23.66 -40.79 11.12
N VAL A 163 24.84 -40.21 11.39
CA VAL A 163 26.10 -40.59 10.73
C VAL A 163 26.49 -42.03 11.08
N VAL A 164 26.38 -42.43 12.35
CA VAL A 164 26.69 -43.81 12.77
C VAL A 164 25.72 -44.80 12.11
N ILE A 165 24.41 -44.49 12.10
CA ILE A 165 23.40 -45.32 11.41
C ILE A 165 23.71 -45.40 9.90
N GLY A 166 24.05 -44.28 9.27
CA GLY A 166 24.44 -44.22 7.86
C GLY A 166 25.68 -45.07 7.56
N PHE A 167 26.71 -45.01 8.40
CA PHE A 167 27.89 -45.86 8.26
C PHE A 167 27.58 -47.35 8.43
N VAL A 168 26.73 -47.72 9.39
CA VAL A 168 26.31 -49.11 9.61
C VAL A 168 25.46 -49.61 8.43
N ALA A 169 24.51 -48.82 7.95
CA ALA A 169 23.70 -49.14 6.78
C ALA A 169 24.56 -49.25 5.50
N PHE A 170 25.50 -48.33 5.30
CA PHE A 170 26.41 -48.34 4.15
C PHE A 170 27.37 -49.53 4.18
N ALA A 171 27.92 -49.87 5.35
CA ALA A 171 28.74 -51.07 5.53
C ALA A 171 27.93 -52.36 5.31
N GLY A 172 26.68 -52.40 5.81
CA GLY A 172 25.75 -53.50 5.58
C GLY A 172 25.41 -53.70 4.10
N LEU A 173 25.10 -52.60 3.39
CA LEU A 173 24.85 -52.61 1.95
C LEU A 173 26.07 -53.08 1.16
N LYS A 174 27.28 -52.62 1.51
CA LYS A 174 28.52 -53.06 0.84
C LYS A 174 28.84 -54.53 1.10
N LEU A 175 28.48 -55.06 2.26
CA LEU A 175 28.62 -56.49 2.59
C LEU A 175 27.59 -57.35 1.85
N LEU A 176 26.36 -56.87 1.68
CA LEU A 176 25.33 -57.55 0.91
C LEU A 176 25.60 -57.50 -0.61
N ASN A 177 26.19 -56.41 -1.10
CA ASN A 177 26.51 -56.22 -2.51
C ASN A 177 27.81 -56.91 -2.97
N LYS A 178 28.43 -57.77 -2.13
CA LYS A 178 29.67 -58.51 -2.49
C LYS A 178 29.41 -59.78 -3.31
N ASN A 179 28.15 -60.13 -3.62
CA ASN A 179 27.78 -61.36 -4.33
C ASN A 179 26.86 -61.15 -5.56
N SER A 180 26.94 -60.03 -6.27
CA SER A 180 26.21 -59.88 -7.54
C SER A 180 26.94 -59.00 -8.54
N SER A 181 27.21 -59.62 -9.68
CA SER A 181 27.88 -59.15 -10.89
C SER A 181 26.98 -58.30 -11.81
N GLY A 182 27.58 -57.28 -12.45
CA GLY A 182 27.17 -56.79 -13.77
C GLY A 182 26.23 -55.55 -13.81
N PRO A 183 26.28 -54.73 -14.87
CA PRO A 183 26.20 -53.28 -14.72
C PRO A 183 24.93 -52.61 -15.29
N GLU A 184 24.82 -51.33 -14.91
CA GLU A 184 24.37 -50.19 -15.72
C GLU A 184 22.88 -49.76 -15.76
N ASN A 185 22.71 -48.45 -15.49
CA ASN A 185 21.67 -47.54 -15.99
C ASN A 185 20.27 -47.54 -15.35
N ALA A 186 20.14 -46.89 -14.19
CA ALA A 186 18.83 -46.39 -13.73
C ALA A 186 18.84 -45.01 -13.04
N GLU A 187 19.98 -44.51 -12.55
CA GLU A 187 19.97 -43.35 -11.63
C GLU A 187 20.13 -41.98 -12.31
N ALA A 188 20.65 -41.91 -13.54
CA ALA A 188 20.72 -40.66 -14.32
C ALA A 188 19.34 -40.14 -14.81
N ARG A 189 18.24 -40.86 -14.52
CA ARG A 189 16.87 -40.44 -14.88
C ARG A 189 16.10 -39.77 -13.75
N ILE A 190 16.57 -39.91 -12.50
CA ILE A 190 15.81 -39.42 -11.33
C ILE A 190 16.18 -37.97 -11.02
N GLU A 191 17.46 -37.61 -11.08
CA GLU A 191 17.90 -36.21 -10.89
C GLU A 191 17.33 -35.28 -11.97
N LYS A 192 17.27 -35.74 -13.23
CA LYS A 192 16.72 -34.94 -14.33
C LYS A 192 15.20 -34.73 -14.27
N LYS A 193 14.48 -35.49 -13.43
CA LYS A 193 13.03 -35.32 -13.21
C LYS A 193 12.74 -34.42 -12.01
N LEU A 194 13.51 -34.51 -10.93
CA LEU A 194 13.30 -33.68 -9.74
C LEU A 194 13.48 -32.18 -10.04
N ASP A 195 14.52 -31.81 -10.80
CA ASP A 195 14.74 -30.40 -11.19
C ASP A 195 13.67 -29.87 -12.16
N LYS A 196 13.01 -30.77 -12.90
CA LYS A 196 11.99 -30.42 -13.88
C LYS A 196 10.62 -30.25 -13.24
N ASP A 197 10.35 -30.96 -12.15
CA ASP A 197 9.09 -30.87 -11.43
C ASP A 197 9.10 -29.69 -10.44
N PHE A 198 10.23 -29.36 -9.79
CA PHE A 198 10.36 -28.15 -8.95
C PHE A 198 10.30 -26.82 -9.74
N LYS A 199 10.67 -26.83 -11.03
CA LYS A 199 10.55 -25.64 -11.90
C LYS A 199 9.12 -25.40 -12.41
N LYS A 200 8.25 -26.42 -12.39
CA LYS A 200 6.88 -26.33 -12.89
C LYS A 200 5.90 -25.76 -11.87
N GLU A 201 6.24 -25.76 -10.59
CA GLU A 201 5.42 -25.14 -9.54
C GLU A 201 5.63 -23.62 -9.43
N ARG A 202 6.60 -23.07 -10.19
CA ARG A 202 6.68 -21.63 -10.43
C ARG A 202 5.79 -21.33 -11.61
N ILE A 203 4.77 -20.50 -11.39
CA ILE A 203 3.80 -20.03 -12.38
C ILE A 203 4.53 -19.77 -13.69
N THR A 204 4.30 -20.63 -14.68
CA THR A 204 4.93 -20.52 -16.00
C THR A 204 4.06 -19.60 -16.85
N THR A 205 4.67 -18.90 -17.81
CA THR A 205 3.96 -18.00 -18.74
C THR A 205 2.75 -18.68 -19.42
N ASP A 206 2.84 -20.00 -19.66
CA ASP A 206 1.75 -20.85 -20.15
C ASP A 206 0.48 -20.85 -19.27
N GLU A 207 0.61 -20.79 -17.93
CA GLU A 207 -0.56 -20.75 -17.02
C GLU A 207 -1.21 -19.37 -17.01
N VAL A 208 -0.41 -18.31 -17.15
CA VAL A 208 -0.90 -16.93 -17.26
C VAL A 208 -1.66 -16.74 -18.58
N GLU A 209 -1.16 -17.31 -19.68
CA GLU A 209 -1.87 -17.32 -20.97
C GLU A 209 -3.22 -18.04 -20.87
N ASN A 210 -3.28 -19.20 -20.19
CA ASN A 210 -4.53 -19.94 -19.99
C ASN A 210 -5.53 -19.18 -19.10
N PHE A 211 -5.05 -18.49 -18.06
CA PHE A 211 -5.92 -17.68 -17.20
C PHE A 211 -6.47 -16.47 -17.97
N LEU A 212 -5.64 -15.84 -18.82
CA LEU A 212 -6.06 -14.71 -19.65
C LEU A 212 -7.10 -15.15 -20.70
N ASP A 213 -6.90 -16.29 -21.36
CA ASP A 213 -7.86 -16.86 -22.32
C ASP A 213 -9.19 -17.21 -21.64
N LEU A 214 -9.15 -17.71 -20.40
CA LEU A 214 -10.35 -17.95 -19.60
C LEU A 214 -11.07 -16.64 -19.25
N THR A 215 -10.33 -15.58 -18.89
CA THR A 215 -10.92 -14.27 -18.62
C THR A 215 -11.45 -13.59 -19.88
N GLU A 216 -10.80 -13.75 -21.03
CA GLU A 216 -11.24 -13.21 -22.32
C GLU A 216 -12.50 -13.94 -22.81
N SER A 217 -12.58 -15.26 -22.60
CA SER A 217 -13.77 -16.07 -22.83
C SER A 217 -14.95 -15.69 -21.92
N LEU A 218 -14.68 -15.37 -20.64
CA LEU A 218 -15.71 -14.86 -19.71
C LEU A 218 -16.17 -13.44 -20.07
N VAL A 219 -15.25 -12.56 -20.48
CA VAL A 219 -15.56 -11.21 -21.00
C VAL A 219 -16.36 -11.29 -22.31
N ALA A 220 -16.16 -12.31 -23.14
CA ALA A 220 -16.94 -12.54 -24.35
C ALA A 220 -18.40 -12.92 -24.08
N THR A 221 -18.74 -13.43 -22.89
CA THR A 221 -20.14 -13.72 -22.50
C THR A 221 -20.92 -12.51 -21.98
N GLU A 222 -20.23 -11.45 -21.59
CA GLU A 222 -20.83 -10.17 -21.25
C GLU A 222 -20.17 -9.03 -22.04
N THR A 223 -20.49 -8.87 -23.32
CA THR A 223 -20.98 -7.59 -23.84
C THR A 223 -21.31 -7.61 -25.34
N ARG A 224 -22.30 -6.76 -25.63
CA ARG A 224 -22.73 -6.25 -26.93
C ARG A 224 -21.57 -6.03 -27.92
N LYS A 225 -21.79 -6.48 -29.15
CA LYS A 225 -20.98 -6.26 -30.35
C LYS A 225 -20.51 -4.81 -30.51
N THR A 226 -19.21 -4.58 -30.39
CA THR A 226 -18.49 -3.48 -31.04
C THR A 226 -17.85 -4.00 -32.33
N PRO A 227 -17.81 -3.23 -33.43
CA PRO A 227 -17.22 -3.69 -34.68
C PRO A 227 -15.71 -3.38 -34.73
N ASN A 228 -14.94 -4.42 -35.06
CA ASN A 228 -13.60 -4.40 -35.66
C ASN A 228 -12.51 -3.57 -34.96
N LEU A 229 -11.87 -4.20 -33.97
CA LEU A 229 -10.45 -3.99 -33.71
C LEU A 229 -9.75 -5.35 -33.52
N THR A 230 -9.90 -6.25 -34.48
CA THR A 230 -9.06 -7.44 -34.63
C THR A 230 -7.87 -7.10 -35.51
N ASN A 231 -7.01 -6.19 -35.04
CA ASN A 231 -5.60 -6.32 -35.36
C ASN A 231 -4.99 -7.08 -34.19
N GLN A 232 -4.65 -8.33 -34.46
CA GLN A 232 -4.07 -9.29 -33.53
C GLN A 232 -2.98 -8.65 -32.67
N ILE A 233 -3.35 -8.21 -31.47
CA ILE A 233 -2.38 -8.04 -30.38
C ILE A 233 -2.04 -9.47 -30.00
N ASN A 234 -1.03 -10.03 -30.64
CA ASN A 234 -0.52 -11.34 -30.27
C ASN A 234 0.25 -11.14 -28.96
N THR A 235 -0.45 -11.27 -27.84
CA THR A 235 0.06 -11.10 -26.47
C THR A 235 1.27 -12.00 -26.20
N GLN A 236 1.40 -13.11 -26.93
CA GLN A 236 2.59 -13.96 -26.94
C GLN A 236 3.87 -13.19 -27.28
N ASN A 237 3.79 -12.17 -28.14
CA ASN A 237 4.94 -11.32 -28.47
C ASN A 237 5.24 -10.26 -27.41
N LEU A 238 4.26 -9.88 -26.58
CA LEU A 238 4.45 -8.91 -25.49
C LEU A 238 5.06 -9.56 -24.25
N LEU A 239 4.76 -10.83 -23.99
CA LEU A 239 5.31 -11.57 -22.87
C LEU A 239 6.66 -12.25 -23.18
N LYS A 240 7.04 -12.35 -24.47
CA LYS A 240 8.28 -13.02 -24.90
C LYS A 240 9.55 -12.43 -24.30
N ASP A 241 9.56 -11.12 -24.06
CA ASP A 241 10.71 -10.40 -23.54
C ASP A 241 10.74 -10.36 -22.00
N ILE A 242 9.73 -10.93 -21.33
CA ILE A 242 9.63 -10.99 -19.87
C ILE A 242 10.08 -12.38 -19.41
N SER A 243 11.08 -12.45 -18.55
CA SER A 243 11.56 -13.72 -18.03
C SER A 243 10.70 -14.24 -16.86
N ASP A 244 10.60 -15.56 -16.72
CA ASP A 244 9.84 -16.19 -15.62
C ASP A 244 10.28 -15.69 -14.23
N ASN A 245 11.57 -15.35 -14.07
CA ASN A 245 12.10 -14.83 -12.81
C ASN A 245 11.59 -13.43 -12.48
N GLU A 246 11.35 -12.58 -13.48
CA GLU A 246 10.80 -11.22 -13.31
C GLU A 246 9.32 -11.28 -12.91
N ILE A 247 8.58 -12.23 -13.48
CA ILE A 247 7.19 -12.50 -13.10
C ILE A 247 7.12 -12.95 -11.63
N VAL A 248 8.01 -13.87 -11.22
CA VAL A 248 8.08 -14.34 -9.83
C VAL A 248 8.48 -13.22 -8.86
N THR A 249 9.45 -12.37 -9.23
CA THR A 249 9.84 -11.25 -8.37
C THR A 249 8.76 -10.19 -8.25
N PHE A 250 7.94 -9.99 -9.29
CA PHE A 250 6.77 -9.11 -9.21
C PHE A 250 5.70 -9.69 -8.29
N LEU A 251 5.41 -10.99 -8.39
CA LEU A 251 4.44 -11.66 -7.53
C LEU A 251 4.86 -11.65 -6.05
N ASP A 252 6.15 -11.85 -5.75
CA ASP A 252 6.69 -11.75 -4.38
C ASP A 252 6.67 -10.32 -3.82
N GLN A 253 6.60 -9.30 -4.68
CA GLN A 253 6.52 -7.89 -4.28
C GLN A 253 5.08 -7.42 -4.04
N LEU A 254 4.08 -8.20 -4.46
CA LEU A 254 2.71 -7.92 -4.08
C LEU A 254 2.56 -8.23 -2.58
N PRO A 255 2.04 -7.29 -1.78
CA PRO A 255 1.74 -7.60 -0.39
C PRO A 255 0.73 -8.75 -0.37
N GLU A 256 1.08 -9.86 0.29
CA GLU A 256 0.08 -10.87 0.67
C GLU A 256 -1.05 -10.13 1.38
N GLU A 257 -2.28 -10.28 0.87
CA GLU A 257 -3.48 -9.58 1.32
C GLU A 257 -3.55 -9.56 2.85
N THR A 258 -3.23 -8.39 3.42
CA THR A 258 -3.40 -8.11 4.84
C THR A 258 -4.81 -7.57 5.01
N GLU A 259 -5.66 -8.45 5.53
CA GLU A 259 -6.84 -8.20 6.34
C GLU A 259 -7.69 -6.96 6.01
N LEU A 260 -8.86 -7.23 5.43
CA LEU A 260 -10.05 -6.39 5.51
C LEU A 260 -10.41 -6.11 6.99
N GLU A 261 -9.86 -5.05 7.57
CA GLU A 261 -10.51 -4.39 8.71
C GLU A 261 -11.66 -3.52 8.17
N MET A 262 -12.86 -4.09 8.26
CA MET A 262 -14.12 -3.34 8.28
C MET A 262 -14.07 -2.28 9.38
N PHE A 263 -14.14 -1.01 9.00
CA PHE A 263 -14.59 0.04 9.91
C PHE A 263 -16.11 -0.06 10.05
N GLU A 264 -16.58 -0.44 11.25
CA GLU A 264 -17.87 0.02 11.80
C GLU A 264 -17.70 1.40 12.45
#